data_AF-A0A1X7V4M2-F1
#
_entry.id   AF-A0A1X7V4M2-F1
#
_cell.length_a   1.000
_cell.length_b   1.000
_cell.length_c   1.000
_cell.angle_alpha   90.00
_cell.angle_beta   90.00
_cell.angle_gamma   90.00
#
_symmetry.space_group_name_H-M   'P 1'
#
loop_
_entity.id
_entity.type
_entity.pdbx_description
1 polymer ?
#
loop_
_entity_poly.entity_id
_entity_poly.type
_entity_poly.pdbx_seq_one_letter_code
_entity_poly.pdbx_strand_id
1 'polypeptide(L)'
;MAAIGIRWLRKWWSLFIISSSSAVLVLVWDYVMYLHDYSIRKFTLESLDGPFLYGMAALICIGFISFPLFGLLADVWIGRHNAILIGIVLCFLSWIVTGLGYISYFYYISEVFLMSIFIVMVLFEASGFAIFKANIVQYNIDQLIGAPADELHSVIYWHCGSVPLVGALSSLMKYMISKEYFELVTFIVSGVAVSIVLISHSFFKHKLDNVSLIKNPIKLIVRVLCYARKHKYPENRSALTYWEEEAPSRLDLGKEKYGGPFTEEEVEDVRTTFRVLPFFVATIAYAFNYHHGWKPPSHSSLVSYFALTDLGSMSCAFFLILMYLLLFRACFYKHIPSMLSRMSIGLLFMLTVSISRMFIIKFTVEPSHVYSILLLPQILEGISFAFIVPASLEFTIAQSPVHSRGVMVGIWYASWGVGYFFSSAVRFLFHCQNESLMCSKFYYHLTTVIIVFIILVVFVVMARHYKHRVRENEVNIVLIVDRHYQKYMEQEEKARH
;
A
#
# COMPACT_ATOMS: atom_id res chain seq x y z
N MET A 1 17.04 -15.62 -36.68
CA MET A 1 16.71 -16.21 -35.36
C MET A 1 17.51 -15.58 -34.22
N ALA A 2 18.82 -15.39 -34.32
CA ALA A 2 19.63 -14.76 -33.25
C ALA A 2 19.19 -13.32 -32.86
N ALA A 3 18.82 -12.47 -33.83
CA ALA A 3 18.35 -11.11 -33.56
C ALA A 3 16.98 -11.05 -32.85
N ILE A 4 16.11 -12.03 -33.09
CA ILE A 4 14.81 -12.17 -32.41
C ILE A 4 15.04 -12.66 -30.98
N GLY A 5 15.95 -13.62 -30.79
CA GLY A 5 16.38 -14.10 -29.47
C GLY A 5 16.98 -12.98 -28.61
N ILE A 6 17.85 -12.14 -29.18
CA ILE A 6 18.48 -11.01 -28.46
C ILE A 6 17.47 -9.93 -28.10
N ARG A 7 16.51 -9.62 -28.98
CA ARG A 7 15.44 -8.64 -28.70
C ARG A 7 14.47 -9.17 -27.63
N TRP A 8 14.21 -10.47 -27.63
CA TRP A 8 13.40 -11.15 -26.62
C TRP A 8 14.13 -11.23 -25.26
N LEU A 9 15.43 -11.55 -25.26
CA LEU A 9 16.31 -11.52 -24.09
C LEU A 9 16.46 -10.12 -23.51
N ARG A 10 16.62 -9.08 -24.34
CA ARG A 10 16.66 -7.68 -23.89
C ARG A 10 15.33 -7.24 -23.28
N LYS A 11 14.19 -7.68 -23.85
CA LYS A 11 12.85 -7.42 -23.29
C LYS A 11 12.62 -8.19 -21.98
N TRP A 12 13.12 -9.42 -21.88
CA TRP A 12 13.17 -10.19 -20.63
C TRP A 12 14.05 -9.51 -19.58
N TRP A 13 15.20 -8.98 -19.98
CA TRP A 13 16.13 -8.25 -19.12
C TRP A 13 15.56 -6.91 -18.63
N SER A 14 14.85 -6.15 -19.48
CA SER A 14 14.17 -4.91 -19.06
C SER A 14 12.96 -5.14 -18.15
N LEU A 15 12.38 -6.35 -18.16
CA LEU A 15 11.37 -6.75 -17.18
C LEU A 15 11.99 -7.09 -15.81
N PHE A 16 13.26 -7.49 -15.80
CA PHE A 16 13.99 -7.94 -14.61
C PHE A 16 14.75 -6.81 -13.91
N ILE A 17 15.35 -5.90 -14.68
CA ILE A 17 16.26 -4.87 -14.19
C ILE A 17 15.57 -3.53 -14.32
N ILE A 18 15.20 -2.96 -13.18
CA ILE A 18 14.93 -1.52 -13.10
C ILE A 18 16.23 -0.82 -13.50
N SER A 19 16.16 -0.10 -14.61
CA SER A 19 17.33 0.46 -15.29
C SER A 19 18.11 1.45 -14.40
N SER A 20 17.40 2.17 -13.54
CA SER A 20 17.97 3.14 -12.61
C SER A 20 18.44 2.48 -11.30
N SER A 21 19.74 2.59 -11.02
CA SER A 21 20.33 2.15 -9.74
C SER A 21 19.71 2.87 -8.53
N SER A 22 19.26 4.11 -8.72
CA SER A 22 18.59 4.91 -7.69
C SER A 22 17.21 4.38 -7.35
N ALA A 23 16.43 3.97 -8.36
CA ALA A 23 15.13 3.35 -8.16
C ALA A 23 15.23 1.98 -7.45
N VAL A 24 16.25 1.18 -7.78
CA VAL A 24 16.55 -0.08 -7.08
C VAL A 24 16.90 0.19 -5.61
N LEU A 25 17.74 1.19 -5.34
CA LEU A 25 18.10 1.56 -3.97
C LEU A 25 16.86 1.95 -3.15
N VAL A 26 15.97 2.76 -3.71
CA VAL A 26 14.72 3.18 -3.05
C VAL A 26 13.78 1.99 -2.84
N LEU A 27 13.74 1.01 -3.75
CA LEU A 27 13.01 -0.24 -3.52
C LEU A 27 13.62 -1.04 -2.36
N VAL A 28 14.94 -1.15 -2.29
CA VAL A 28 15.61 -1.83 -1.17
C VAL A 28 15.25 -1.15 0.15
N TRP A 29 15.18 0.18 0.19
CA TRP A 29 14.69 0.91 1.37
C TRP A 29 13.26 0.53 1.74
N ASP A 30 12.37 0.37 0.76
CA ASP A 30 10.98 -0.06 1.05
C ASP A 30 10.93 -1.44 1.73
N TYR A 31 11.73 -2.40 1.25
CA TYR A 31 11.79 -3.75 1.82
C TYR A 31 12.40 -3.74 3.23
N VAL A 32 13.51 -3.02 3.40
CA VAL A 32 14.23 -2.96 4.69
C VAL A 32 13.41 -2.19 5.74
N MET A 33 12.77 -1.08 5.37
CA MET A 33 11.89 -0.36 6.30
C MET A 33 10.63 -1.17 6.64
N TYR A 34 10.09 -1.94 5.70
CA TYR A 34 8.97 -2.83 6.02
C TYR A 34 9.41 -3.98 6.95
N LEU A 35 10.64 -4.50 6.81
CA LEU A 35 11.22 -5.45 7.74
C LEU A 35 11.40 -4.84 9.15
N HIS A 36 11.83 -3.58 9.24
CA HIS A 36 11.92 -2.84 10.50
C HIS A 36 10.55 -2.74 11.20
N ASP A 37 9.55 -2.17 10.52
CA ASP A 37 8.20 -1.95 11.05
C ASP A 37 7.49 -3.27 11.39
N TYR A 38 7.66 -4.32 10.58
CA TYR A 38 7.13 -5.64 10.92
C TYR A 38 7.79 -6.23 12.18
N SER A 39 9.13 -6.17 12.26
CA SER A 39 9.87 -6.77 13.38
C SER A 39 9.63 -6.04 14.70
N ILE A 40 9.60 -4.71 14.69
CA ILE A 40 9.36 -3.91 15.91
C ILE A 40 7.93 -4.11 16.42
N ARG A 41 6.92 -4.19 15.54
CA ARG A 41 5.55 -4.50 15.95
C ARG A 41 5.44 -5.89 16.58
N LYS A 42 6.14 -6.89 16.03
CA LYS A 42 6.15 -8.25 16.62
C LYS A 42 6.85 -8.27 17.98
N PHE A 43 7.95 -7.56 18.13
CA PHE A 43 8.61 -7.37 19.42
C PHE A 43 7.64 -6.77 20.45
N THR A 44 6.99 -5.66 20.13
CA THR A 44 6.04 -4.99 21.04
C THR A 44 4.82 -5.86 21.37
N LEU A 45 4.30 -6.63 20.42
CA LEU A 45 3.14 -7.49 20.65
C LEU A 45 3.44 -8.71 21.53
N GLU A 46 4.65 -9.27 21.46
CA GLU A 46 5.02 -10.41 22.32
C GLU A 46 5.47 -9.93 23.71
N SER A 47 5.98 -8.71 23.83
CA SER A 47 6.43 -8.13 25.12
C SER A 47 5.30 -7.59 26.01
N LEU A 48 4.07 -7.43 25.51
CA LEU A 48 2.95 -6.81 26.23
C LEU A 48 1.81 -7.81 26.49
N ASP A 49 1.42 -7.97 27.75
CA ASP A 49 0.29 -8.81 28.17
C ASP A 49 -0.98 -8.00 28.49
N GLY A 50 -2.17 -8.57 28.23
CA GLY A 50 -3.45 -8.10 28.77
C GLY A 50 -4.18 -6.98 27.99
N PRO A 51 -4.90 -6.05 28.66
CA PRO A 51 -5.83 -5.07 28.04
C PRO A 51 -5.15 -4.07 27.08
N PHE A 52 -3.82 -4.00 27.10
CA PHE A 52 -2.98 -3.22 26.19
C PHE A 52 -3.15 -3.63 24.72
N LEU A 53 -3.49 -4.89 24.46
CA LEU A 53 -3.65 -5.42 23.10
C LEU A 53 -4.76 -4.69 22.31
N TYR A 54 -5.87 -4.35 22.97
CA TYR A 54 -6.98 -3.62 22.36
C TYR A 54 -6.64 -2.15 22.08
N GLY A 55 -5.90 -1.51 22.98
CA GLY A 55 -5.36 -0.17 22.78
C GLY A 55 -4.42 -0.11 21.57
N MET A 56 -3.55 -1.12 21.43
CA MET A 56 -2.64 -1.24 20.29
C MET A 56 -3.38 -1.44 18.96
N ALA A 57 -4.43 -2.25 18.94
CA ALA A 57 -5.26 -2.42 17.74
C ALA A 57 -5.94 -1.11 17.30
N ALA A 58 -6.44 -0.32 18.26
CA ALA A 58 -7.02 1.00 17.99
C ALA A 58 -5.96 1.98 17.46
N LEU A 59 -4.77 1.99 18.05
CA LEU A 59 -3.65 2.83 17.62
C LEU A 59 -3.16 2.46 16.20
N ILE A 60 -3.14 1.17 15.85
CA ILE A 60 -2.83 0.73 14.48
C ILE A 60 -3.86 1.27 13.49
N CYS A 61 -5.16 1.22 13.83
CA CYS A 61 -6.22 1.76 12.98
C CYS A 61 -6.08 3.29 12.79
N ILE A 62 -5.77 4.01 13.86
CA ILE A 62 -5.47 5.46 13.80
C ILE A 62 -4.24 5.72 12.93
N GLY A 63 -3.22 4.87 13.04
CA GLY A 63 -2.03 4.90 12.19
C GLY A 63 -2.39 4.83 10.71
N PHE A 64 -3.22 3.88 10.28
CA PHE A 64 -3.68 3.78 8.88
C PHE A 64 -4.46 5.02 8.43
N ILE A 65 -5.31 5.58 9.28
CA ILE A 65 -6.12 6.78 8.96
C ILE A 65 -5.23 8.03 8.81
N SER A 66 -4.03 8.05 9.39
CA SER A 66 -3.08 9.17 9.30
C SER A 66 -2.32 9.25 7.96
N PHE A 67 -2.28 8.18 7.16
CA PHE A 67 -1.54 8.13 5.89
C PHE A 67 -1.90 9.25 4.88
N PRO A 68 -3.18 9.63 4.66
CA PRO A 68 -3.55 10.74 3.78
C PRO A 68 -2.97 12.07 4.26
N LEU A 69 -2.91 12.29 5.58
CA LEU A 69 -2.37 13.50 6.18
C LEU A 69 -0.87 13.61 5.94
N PHE A 70 -0.13 12.51 6.09
CA PHE A 70 1.31 12.50 5.82
C PHE A 70 1.66 12.54 4.33
N GLY A 71 0.83 11.95 3.46
CA GLY A 71 0.93 12.15 2.01
C GLY A 71 0.68 13.61 1.62
N LEU A 72 -0.30 14.26 2.23
CA LEU A 72 -0.58 15.69 2.03
C LEU A 72 0.57 16.57 2.51
N LEU A 73 1.12 16.29 3.69
CA LEU A 73 2.22 17.05 4.29
C LEU A 73 3.43 17.11 3.35
N ALA A 74 3.73 15.99 2.70
CA ALA A 74 4.79 15.88 1.71
C ALA A 74 4.46 16.62 0.40
N ASP A 75 3.22 16.53 -0.09
CA ASP A 75 2.79 17.20 -1.33
C ASP A 75 2.75 18.75 -1.17
N VAL A 76 2.44 19.27 0.03
CA VAL A 76 2.18 20.71 0.27
C VAL A 76 3.37 21.47 0.85
N TRP A 77 4.11 20.91 1.80
CA TRP A 77 5.10 21.68 2.58
C TRP A 77 6.51 21.10 2.56
N ILE A 78 6.66 19.79 2.74
CA ILE A 78 7.96 19.19 3.07
C ILE A 78 8.70 18.70 1.82
N GLY A 79 7.96 18.23 0.81
CA GLY A 79 8.52 17.47 -0.32
C GLY A 79 8.75 15.99 0.04
N ARG A 80 8.65 15.12 -0.97
CA ARG A 80 8.68 13.65 -0.78
C ARG A 80 9.99 13.13 -0.17
N HIS A 81 11.15 13.61 -0.66
CA HIS A 81 12.46 13.19 -0.15
C HIS A 81 12.66 13.53 1.33
N ASN A 82 12.39 14.78 1.71
CA ASN A 82 12.50 15.22 3.10
C ASN A 82 11.50 14.47 4.00
N ALA A 83 10.28 14.23 3.52
CA ALA A 83 9.28 13.46 4.27
C ALA A 83 9.79 12.04 4.55
N ILE A 84 10.32 11.34 3.54
CA ILE A 84 10.92 10.00 3.69
C ILE A 84 12.05 10.03 4.73
N LEU A 85 12.94 11.02 4.69
CA LEU A 85 14.03 11.14 5.66
C LEU A 85 13.53 11.37 7.08
N ILE A 86 12.56 12.27 7.28
CA ILE A 86 11.92 12.50 8.58
C ILE A 86 11.29 11.20 9.09
N GLY A 87 10.61 10.46 8.21
CA GLY A 87 10.02 9.16 8.55
C GLY A 87 11.04 8.16 9.06
N ILE A 88 12.18 8.00 8.36
CA ILE A 88 13.27 7.09 8.76
C ILE A 88 13.86 7.50 10.11
N VAL A 89 14.09 8.80 10.34
CA VAL A 89 14.62 9.30 11.61
C VAL A 89 13.64 9.06 12.77
N LEU A 90 12.34 9.25 12.55
CA LEU A 90 11.32 8.95 13.56
C LEU A 90 11.26 7.46 13.91
N CYS A 91 11.34 6.56 12.93
CA CYS A 91 11.45 5.11 13.16
C CYS A 91 12.73 4.76 13.93
N PHE A 92 13.86 5.41 13.65
CA PHE A 92 15.10 5.20 14.39
C PHE A 92 14.99 5.66 15.86
N LEU A 93 14.37 6.82 16.10
CA LEU A 93 14.09 7.31 17.45
C LEU A 93 13.14 6.37 18.19
N SER A 94 12.10 5.87 17.52
CA SER A 94 11.19 4.84 18.04
C SER A 94 11.95 3.59 18.50
N TRP A 95 12.89 3.09 17.70
CA TRP A 95 13.73 1.94 18.07
C TRP A 95 14.59 2.20 19.32
N ILE A 96 15.19 3.39 19.44
CA ILE A 96 15.95 3.79 20.64
C ILE A 96 15.03 3.82 21.87
N VAL A 97 13.86 4.47 21.76
CA VAL A 97 12.88 4.55 22.85
C VAL A 97 12.38 3.17 23.24
N THR A 98 12.16 2.28 22.27
CA THR A 98 11.80 0.87 22.49
C THR A 98 12.86 0.15 23.32
N GLY A 99 14.13 0.28 22.97
CA GLY A 99 15.24 -0.33 23.71
C GLY A 99 15.37 0.21 25.13
N LEU A 100 15.23 1.53 25.31
CA LEU A 100 15.21 2.16 26.63
C LEU A 100 14.02 1.69 27.47
N GLY A 101 12.84 1.57 26.85
CA GLY A 101 11.63 1.05 27.51
C GLY A 101 11.79 -0.40 27.95
N TYR A 102 12.36 -1.24 27.09
CA TYR A 102 12.63 -2.65 27.40
C TYR A 102 13.63 -2.82 28.53
N ILE A 103 14.72 -2.05 28.55
CA ILE A 103 15.67 -2.05 29.69
C ILE A 103 14.95 -1.57 30.95
N SER A 104 14.19 -0.46 30.87
CA SER A 104 13.47 0.09 32.01
C SER A 104 12.47 -0.89 32.61
N TYR A 105 11.83 -1.72 31.79
CA TYR A 105 10.92 -2.78 32.22
C TYR A 105 11.55 -3.75 33.23
N PHE A 106 12.85 -4.07 33.08
CA PHE A 106 13.55 -4.96 34.01
C PHE A 106 13.94 -4.30 35.33
N TYR A 107 14.07 -2.97 35.37
CA TYR A 107 14.58 -2.23 36.53
C TYR A 107 13.52 -1.44 37.30
N TYR A 108 12.40 -1.05 36.68
CA TYR A 108 11.41 -0.13 37.25
C TYR A 108 9.99 -0.74 37.31
N ILE A 109 9.30 -0.51 38.45
CA ILE A 109 7.98 -1.09 38.75
C ILE A 109 6.80 -0.16 38.41
N SER A 110 7.02 1.14 38.16
CA SER A 110 5.90 2.07 37.90
C SER A 110 5.28 1.84 36.51
N GLU A 111 4.11 1.19 36.48
CA GLU A 111 3.31 0.94 35.26
C GLU A 111 3.03 2.23 34.47
N VAL A 112 2.81 3.36 35.17
CA VAL A 112 2.51 4.66 34.54
C VAL A 112 3.70 5.20 33.75
N PHE A 113 4.91 5.01 34.27
CA PHE A 113 6.13 5.45 33.59
C PHE A 113 6.42 4.58 32.36
N LEU A 114 6.23 3.27 32.48
CA LEU A 114 6.37 2.34 31.37
C LEU A 114 5.36 2.66 30.25
N MET A 115 4.11 2.94 30.62
CA MET A 115 3.03 3.35 29.72
C MET A 115 3.37 4.60 28.91
N SER A 116 3.93 5.63 29.55
CA SER A 116 4.27 6.86 28.84
C SER A 116 5.36 6.64 27.80
N ILE A 117 6.37 5.80 28.11
CA ILE A 117 7.42 5.40 27.16
C ILE A 117 6.81 4.64 25.97
N PHE A 118 5.93 3.66 26.23
CA PHE A 118 5.28 2.90 25.15
C PHE A 118 4.39 3.77 24.26
N ILE A 119 3.66 4.73 24.82
CA ILE A 119 2.85 5.67 24.02
C ILE A 119 3.75 6.51 23.10
N VAL A 120 4.83 7.07 23.65
CA VAL A 120 5.79 7.87 22.86
C VAL A 120 6.41 7.02 21.74
N MET A 121 6.80 5.79 22.06
CA MET A 121 7.32 4.81 21.09
C MET A 121 6.32 4.57 19.95
N VAL A 122 5.07 4.21 20.26
CA VAL A 122 4.04 3.92 19.24
C VAL A 122 3.76 5.15 18.39
N LEU A 123 3.75 6.35 18.97
CA LEU A 123 3.54 7.58 18.21
C LEU A 123 4.67 7.83 17.22
N PHE A 124 5.94 7.69 17.64
CA PHE A 124 7.08 7.83 16.74
C PHE A 124 7.10 6.74 15.66
N GLU A 125 6.81 5.49 16.01
CA GLU A 125 6.76 4.40 15.03
C GLU A 125 5.65 4.61 14.01
N ALA A 126 4.41 4.82 14.47
CA ALA A 126 3.26 4.95 13.60
C ALA A 126 3.38 6.17 12.69
N SER A 127 3.83 7.32 13.22
CA SER A 127 4.03 8.52 12.41
C SER A 127 5.21 8.38 11.44
N GLY A 128 6.36 7.88 11.92
CA GLY A 128 7.55 7.69 11.10
C GLY A 128 7.31 6.75 9.93
N PHE A 129 6.72 5.59 10.21
CA PHE A 129 6.41 4.60 9.19
C PHE A 129 5.32 5.08 8.23
N ALA A 130 4.26 5.74 8.71
CA ALA A 130 3.22 6.28 7.83
C ALA A 130 3.75 7.38 6.89
N ILE A 131 4.61 8.29 7.39
CA ILE A 131 5.28 9.30 6.56
C ILE A 131 6.14 8.63 5.49
N PHE A 132 6.96 7.65 5.87
CA PHE A 132 7.81 6.93 4.93
C PHE A 132 6.98 6.21 3.86
N LYS A 133 6.05 5.36 4.30
CA LYS A 133 5.34 4.40 3.43
C LYS A 133 4.31 5.07 2.52
N ALA A 134 3.72 6.21 2.92
CA ALA A 134 2.85 7.02 2.06
C ALA A 134 3.60 7.63 0.85
N ASN A 135 4.90 7.90 1.00
CA ASN A 135 5.69 8.68 0.03
C ASN A 135 6.68 7.85 -0.78
N ILE A 136 7.17 6.72 -0.25
CA ILE A 136 8.27 5.95 -0.85
C ILE A 136 7.97 5.46 -2.28
N VAL A 137 6.75 4.97 -2.55
CA VAL A 137 6.40 4.47 -3.89
C VAL A 137 6.44 5.58 -4.93
N GLN A 138 6.00 6.79 -4.57
CA GLN A 138 6.00 7.92 -5.49
C GLN A 138 7.40 8.47 -5.69
N TYR A 139 8.17 8.56 -4.61
CA TYR A 139 9.57 8.95 -4.71
C TYR A 139 10.36 8.01 -5.61
N ASN A 140 10.07 6.71 -5.55
CA ASN A 140 10.66 5.71 -6.43
C ASN A 140 10.28 5.91 -7.90
N ILE A 141 9.01 6.22 -8.16
CA ILE A 141 8.52 6.58 -9.50
C ILE A 141 9.22 7.84 -10.01
N ASP A 142 9.45 8.82 -9.13
CA ASP A 142 10.16 10.04 -9.47
C ASP A 142 11.66 9.79 -9.79
N GLN A 143 12.23 8.63 -9.42
CA GLN A 143 13.59 8.22 -9.83
C GLN A 143 13.63 7.62 -11.26
N LEU A 144 12.47 7.46 -11.91
CA LEU A 144 12.32 6.85 -13.24
C LEU A 144 11.75 7.85 -14.26
N ILE A 145 12.29 9.07 -14.28
CA ILE A 145 11.87 10.13 -15.21
C ILE A 145 12.13 9.68 -16.65
N GLY A 146 11.08 9.67 -17.48
CA GLY A 146 11.17 9.27 -18.89
C GLY A 146 11.26 7.76 -19.14
N ALA A 147 11.19 6.93 -18.09
CA ALA A 147 11.14 5.48 -18.25
C ALA A 147 9.84 5.05 -18.97
N PRO A 148 9.87 3.94 -19.73
CA PRO A 148 8.67 3.41 -20.35
C PRO A 148 7.64 3.05 -19.27
N ALA A 149 6.35 3.16 -19.61
CA ALA A 149 5.26 2.75 -18.71
C ALA A 149 5.48 1.34 -18.14
N ASP A 150 6.14 0.48 -18.92
CA ASP A 150 6.46 -0.86 -18.50
C ASP A 150 7.36 -0.94 -17.24
N GLU A 151 8.41 -0.13 -17.16
CA GLU A 151 9.30 -0.09 -15.99
C GLU A 151 8.55 0.45 -14.77
N LEU A 152 7.70 1.45 -14.98
CA LEU A 152 6.85 2.02 -13.92
C LEU A 152 5.94 0.97 -13.28
N HIS A 153 5.30 0.13 -14.10
CA HIS A 153 4.48 -0.98 -13.62
C HIS A 153 5.30 -2.00 -12.82
N SER A 154 6.52 -2.32 -13.26
CA SER A 154 7.40 -3.26 -12.53
C SER A 154 7.72 -2.76 -11.12
N VAL A 155 8.05 -1.47 -10.97
CA VAL A 155 8.37 -0.88 -9.66
C VAL A 155 7.19 -0.97 -8.71
N ILE A 156 5.97 -0.69 -9.18
CA ILE A 156 4.76 -0.77 -8.35
C ILE A 156 4.52 -2.20 -7.86
N TYR A 157 4.74 -3.19 -8.72
CA TYR A 157 4.60 -4.61 -8.35
C TYR A 157 5.67 -5.06 -7.37
N TRP A 158 6.93 -4.66 -7.56
CA TRP A 158 8.00 -4.93 -6.61
C TRP A 158 7.75 -4.24 -5.26
N HIS A 159 7.23 -3.02 -5.25
CA HIS A 159 6.76 -2.33 -4.04
C HIS A 159 5.68 -3.13 -3.32
N CYS A 160 4.66 -3.62 -4.04
CA CYS A 160 3.63 -4.47 -3.43
C CYS A 160 4.16 -5.84 -2.96
N GLY A 161 5.23 -6.35 -3.58
CA GLY A 161 5.90 -7.58 -3.20
C GLY A 161 6.63 -7.52 -1.86
N SER A 162 6.94 -6.32 -1.33
CA SER A 162 7.64 -6.17 -0.05
C SER A 162 6.82 -6.73 1.12
N VAL A 163 5.51 -6.53 1.08
CA VAL A 163 4.56 -7.00 2.10
C VAL A 163 4.58 -8.53 2.26
N PRO A 164 4.25 -9.31 1.22
CA PRO A 164 4.21 -10.77 1.34
C PRO A 164 5.59 -11.40 1.52
N LEU A 165 6.66 -10.82 0.96
CA LEU A 165 8.01 -11.36 1.16
C LEU A 165 8.43 -11.29 2.63
N VAL A 166 8.38 -10.10 3.22
CA VAL A 166 8.77 -9.90 4.61
C VAL A 166 7.84 -10.66 5.55
N GLY A 167 6.53 -10.65 5.29
CA GLY A 167 5.57 -11.42 6.09
C GLY A 167 5.85 -12.92 6.09
N ALA A 168 6.19 -13.50 4.94
CA ALA A 168 6.58 -14.91 4.83
C ALA A 168 7.91 -15.19 5.54
N LEU A 169 8.94 -14.35 5.34
CA LEU A 169 10.24 -14.50 5.98
C LEU A 169 10.14 -14.40 7.51
N SER A 170 9.40 -13.44 8.03
CA SER A 170 9.22 -13.28 9.48
C SER A 170 8.42 -14.43 10.10
N SER A 171 7.42 -14.96 9.39
CA SER A 171 6.69 -16.16 9.82
C SER A 171 7.60 -17.39 9.85
N LEU A 172 8.47 -17.55 8.84
CA LEU A 172 9.47 -18.60 8.82
C LEU A 172 10.48 -18.45 9.96
N MET A 173 10.95 -17.23 10.24
CA MET A 173 11.85 -16.98 11.38
C MET A 173 11.20 -17.38 12.71
N LYS A 174 9.91 -17.09 12.89
CA LYS A 174 9.16 -17.48 14.09
C LYS A 174 9.03 -19.01 14.24
N TYR A 175 9.01 -19.74 13.14
CA TYR A 175 9.02 -21.21 13.18
C TYR A 175 10.42 -21.77 13.55
N MET A 176 11.49 -21.17 13.02
CA MET A 176 12.86 -21.67 13.17
C MET A 176 13.50 -21.29 14.51
N ILE A 177 13.13 -20.16 15.10
CA ILE A 177 13.74 -19.61 16.32
C ILE A 177 12.87 -19.96 17.53
N SER A 178 13.50 -20.42 18.62
CA SER A 178 12.80 -20.66 19.88
C SER A 178 12.23 -19.36 20.45
N LYS A 179 11.06 -19.46 21.10
CA LYS A 179 10.32 -18.30 21.64
C LYS A 179 11.19 -17.37 22.50
N GLU A 180 12.06 -17.95 23.34
CA GLU A 180 12.95 -17.21 24.25
C GLU A 180 13.90 -16.24 23.54
N TYR A 181 14.39 -16.58 22.34
CA TYR A 181 15.29 -15.71 21.57
C TYR A 181 14.56 -14.87 20.52
N PHE A 182 13.30 -15.19 20.22
CA PHE A 182 12.55 -14.54 19.15
C PHE A 182 12.39 -13.03 19.39
N GLU A 183 12.05 -12.63 20.62
CA GLU A 183 11.91 -11.22 21.00
C GLU A 183 13.21 -10.45 20.74
N LEU A 184 14.32 -10.91 21.31
CA LEU A 184 15.63 -10.28 21.14
C LEU A 184 16.06 -10.21 19.66
N VAL A 185 15.88 -11.30 18.91
CA VAL A 185 16.23 -11.34 17.49
C VAL A 185 15.40 -10.33 16.69
N THR A 186 14.09 -10.25 16.92
CA THR A 186 13.24 -9.27 16.21
C THR A 186 13.61 -7.82 16.52
N PHE A 187 14.02 -7.52 17.75
CA PHE A 187 14.53 -6.19 18.12
C PHE A 187 15.85 -5.85 17.42
N ILE A 188 16.80 -6.80 17.37
CA ILE A 188 18.10 -6.61 16.68
C ILE A 188 17.89 -6.44 15.18
N VAL A 189 17.06 -7.29 14.56
CA VAL A 189 16.75 -7.22 13.12
C VAL A 189 16.11 -5.87 12.78
N SER A 190 15.20 -5.37 13.62
CA SER A 190 14.60 -4.05 13.47
C SER A 190 15.65 -2.93 13.48
N GLY A 191 16.58 -2.93 14.44
CA GLY A 191 17.62 -1.91 14.56
C GLY A 191 18.62 -1.92 13.40
N VAL A 192 19.04 -3.12 12.98
CA VAL A 192 19.92 -3.31 11.81
C VAL A 192 19.25 -2.78 10.55
N ALA A 193 17.97 -3.09 10.35
CA ALA A 193 17.22 -2.67 9.18
C ALA A 193 17.16 -1.13 9.05
N VAL A 194 16.69 -0.41 10.07
CA VAL A 194 16.61 1.06 10.01
C VAL A 194 18.00 1.72 9.88
N SER A 195 19.02 1.15 10.51
CA SER A 195 20.40 1.63 10.42
C SER A 195 20.97 1.49 9.01
N ILE A 196 20.71 0.37 8.33
CA ILE A 196 21.10 0.16 6.92
C ILE A 196 20.49 1.23 6.03
N VAL A 197 19.22 1.60 6.25
CA VAL A 197 18.55 2.64 5.45
C VAL A 197 19.18 4.02 5.69
N LEU A 198 19.44 4.40 6.95
CA LEU A 198 20.11 5.67 7.28
C LEU A 198 21.52 5.76 6.68
N ILE A 199 22.30 4.69 6.83
CA ILE A 199 23.67 4.62 6.32
C ILE A 199 23.66 4.70 4.80
N SER A 200 22.83 3.90 4.13
CA SER A 200 22.73 3.89 2.67
C SER A 200 22.22 5.23 2.11
N HIS A 201 21.28 5.91 2.78
CA HIS A 201 20.90 7.28 2.42
C HIS A 201 22.09 8.23 2.46
N SER A 202 22.86 8.23 3.55
CA SER A 202 24.03 9.11 3.71
C SER A 202 25.07 8.90 2.59
N PHE A 203 25.35 7.65 2.23
CA PHE A 203 26.32 7.32 1.17
C PHE A 203 25.82 7.63 -0.25
N PHE A 204 24.54 7.38 -0.54
CA PHE A 204 24.00 7.45 -1.90
C PHE A 204 23.18 8.71 -2.18
N LYS A 205 23.08 9.67 -1.25
CA LYS A 205 22.31 10.91 -1.42
C LYS A 205 22.60 11.69 -2.70
N HIS A 206 23.83 11.59 -3.22
CA HIS A 206 24.27 12.28 -4.43
C HIS A 206 23.73 11.64 -5.72
N LYS A 207 23.30 10.38 -5.68
CA LYS A 207 22.73 9.65 -6.83
C LYS A 207 21.20 9.79 -6.94
N LEU A 208 20.57 10.42 -5.97
CA LEU A 208 19.12 10.48 -5.85
C LEU A 208 18.56 11.76 -6.46
N ASP A 209 17.49 11.61 -7.24
CA ASP A 209 16.75 12.72 -7.81
C ASP A 209 15.77 13.28 -6.79
N ASN A 210 16.03 14.51 -6.32
CA ASN A 210 15.26 15.15 -5.26
C ASN A 210 14.32 16.25 -5.80
N VAL A 211 13.73 16.05 -6.97
CA VAL A 211 12.78 17.02 -7.55
C VAL A 211 11.45 16.94 -6.80
N SER A 212 11.15 17.95 -5.98
CA SER A 212 9.86 18.07 -5.31
C SER A 212 8.89 18.94 -6.12
N LEU A 213 7.76 18.36 -6.52
CA LEU A 213 6.66 19.07 -7.18
C LEU A 213 5.68 19.57 -6.12
N ILE A 214 6.08 20.60 -5.37
CA ILE A 214 5.26 21.16 -4.29
C ILE A 214 4.15 22.03 -4.90
N LYS A 215 2.90 21.56 -4.77
CA LYS A 215 1.68 22.33 -5.05
C LYS A 215 0.62 21.92 -4.03
N ASN A 216 -0.34 22.79 -3.74
CA ASN A 216 -1.43 22.45 -2.82
C ASN A 216 -2.64 21.87 -3.57
N PRO A 217 -2.80 20.52 -3.64
CA PRO A 217 -3.93 19.91 -4.35
C PRO A 217 -5.26 20.16 -3.66
N ILE A 218 -5.31 20.22 -2.33
CA ILE A 218 -6.55 20.44 -1.57
C ILE A 218 -7.09 21.85 -1.82
N LYS A 219 -6.22 22.86 -1.84
CA LYS A 219 -6.61 24.23 -2.15
C LYS A 219 -7.19 24.34 -3.56
N LEU A 220 -6.72 23.53 -4.52
CA LEU A 220 -7.33 23.46 -5.85
C LEU A 220 -8.72 22.80 -5.79
N ILE A 221 -8.82 21.62 -5.18
CA ILE A 221 -10.10 20.88 -5.02
C ILE A 221 -11.17 21.77 -4.38
N VAL A 222 -10.85 22.43 -3.26
CA VAL A 222 -11.79 23.32 -2.55
C VAL A 222 -12.21 24.49 -3.42
N ARG A 223 -11.28 25.13 -4.14
CA ARG A 223 -11.61 26.26 -5.03
C ARG A 223 -12.53 25.85 -6.18
N VAL A 224 -12.25 24.73 -6.82
CA VAL A 224 -13.07 24.20 -7.92
C VAL A 224 -14.46 23.80 -7.43
N LEU A 225 -14.56 23.13 -6.28
CA LEU A 225 -15.86 22.76 -5.69
C LEU A 225 -16.68 23.97 -5.24
N CYS A 226 -16.05 24.97 -4.63
CA CYS A 226 -16.71 26.22 -4.25
C CYS A 226 -17.22 26.97 -5.48
N TYR A 227 -16.43 27.03 -6.56
CA TYR A 227 -16.85 27.64 -7.81
C TYR A 227 -18.03 26.89 -8.44
N ALA A 228 -17.94 25.56 -8.56
CA ALA A 228 -19.01 24.70 -9.09
C ALA A 228 -20.30 24.75 -8.26
N ARG A 229 -20.19 25.02 -6.95
CA ARG A 229 -21.35 25.24 -6.07
C ARG A 229 -22.00 26.61 -6.30
N LYS A 230 -21.19 27.65 -6.55
CA LYS A 230 -21.66 29.03 -6.72
C LYS A 230 -22.26 29.29 -8.10
N HIS A 231 -21.69 28.70 -9.15
CA HIS A 231 -22.10 28.96 -10.54
C HIS A 231 -22.90 27.78 -11.09
N LYS A 232 -24.21 27.97 -11.26
CA LYS A 232 -25.14 26.96 -11.80
C LYS A 232 -25.25 27.01 -13.32
N TYR A 233 -24.83 28.13 -13.93
CA TYR A 233 -24.90 28.40 -15.36
C TYR A 233 -23.54 28.94 -15.84
N PRO A 234 -23.17 28.73 -17.11
CA PRO A 234 -21.92 29.28 -17.67
C PRO A 234 -21.98 30.80 -17.68
N GLU A 235 -20.92 31.47 -17.19
CA GLU A 235 -20.85 32.93 -17.15
C GLU A 235 -20.54 33.50 -18.54
N ASN A 236 -19.57 32.92 -19.25
CA ASN A 236 -19.18 33.33 -20.60
C ASN A 236 -18.86 32.10 -21.46
N ARG A 237 -19.86 31.59 -22.18
CA ARG A 237 -19.71 30.41 -23.02
C ARG A 237 -19.02 30.78 -24.35
N SER A 238 -17.85 30.17 -24.63
CA SER A 238 -17.14 30.37 -25.89
C SER A 238 -18.01 29.96 -27.09
N ALA A 239 -18.03 30.75 -28.16
CA ALA A 239 -18.81 30.45 -29.37
C ALA A 239 -18.50 29.06 -29.99
N LEU A 240 -17.29 28.54 -29.77
CA LEU A 240 -16.86 27.21 -30.23
C LEU A 240 -17.52 26.04 -29.48
N THR A 241 -18.14 26.27 -28.32
CA THR A 241 -18.78 25.21 -27.50
C THR A 241 -20.25 24.98 -27.84
N TYR A 242 -20.84 25.70 -28.80
CA TYR A 242 -22.23 25.51 -29.22
C TYR A 242 -22.45 24.17 -29.97
N TRP A 243 -21.38 23.58 -30.49
CA TRP A 243 -21.42 22.32 -31.24
C TRP A 243 -21.28 21.06 -30.35
N GLU A 244 -21.06 21.20 -29.04
CA GLU A 244 -20.95 20.06 -28.13
C GLU A 244 -22.33 19.49 -27.77
N GLU A 245 -22.56 18.22 -28.11
CA GLU A 245 -23.81 17.51 -27.86
C GLU A 245 -24.04 17.18 -26.38
N GLU A 246 -22.96 17.01 -25.60
CA GLU A 246 -23.06 16.71 -24.16
C GLU A 246 -23.18 18.00 -23.32
N ALA A 247 -24.23 18.07 -22.49
CA ALA A 247 -24.40 19.18 -21.56
C ALA A 247 -23.25 19.18 -20.52
N PRO A 248 -22.55 20.31 -20.32
CA PRO A 248 -21.42 20.37 -19.40
C PRO A 248 -21.89 20.15 -17.96
N SER A 249 -21.14 19.36 -17.20
CA SER A 249 -21.40 19.21 -15.76
C SER A 249 -21.08 20.50 -15.02
N ARG A 250 -21.60 20.66 -13.78
CA ARG A 250 -21.30 21.83 -12.94
C ARG A 250 -19.81 22.03 -12.67
N LEU A 251 -19.04 20.94 -12.65
CA LEU A 251 -17.59 20.99 -12.52
C LEU A 251 -16.95 21.54 -13.80
N ASP A 252 -17.48 21.16 -14.97
CA ASP A 252 -16.99 21.63 -16.28
C ASP A 252 -17.19 23.14 -16.45
N LEU A 253 -18.23 23.73 -15.85
CA LEU A 253 -18.45 25.19 -15.88
C LEU A 253 -17.28 25.99 -15.30
N GLY A 254 -16.44 25.37 -14.45
CA GLY A 254 -15.23 25.99 -13.93
C GLY A 254 -14.09 26.10 -14.95
N LYS A 255 -14.17 25.40 -16.09
CA LYS A 255 -13.12 25.42 -17.11
C LYS A 255 -13.12 26.74 -17.85
N GLU A 256 -11.93 27.18 -18.23
CA GLU A 256 -11.68 28.37 -19.06
C GLU A 256 -12.53 28.37 -20.35
N LYS A 257 -12.71 27.21 -20.98
CA LYS A 257 -13.56 27.02 -22.17
C LYS A 257 -15.02 27.48 -21.97
N TYR A 258 -15.54 27.39 -20.75
CA TYR A 258 -16.89 27.85 -20.39
C TYR A 258 -16.90 29.18 -19.61
N GLY A 259 -15.77 29.90 -19.59
CA GLY A 259 -15.61 31.20 -18.95
C GLY A 259 -15.20 31.13 -17.48
N GLY A 260 -14.87 29.94 -16.95
CA GLY A 260 -14.41 29.76 -15.59
C GLY A 260 -12.91 30.06 -15.39
N PRO A 261 -12.44 30.20 -14.14
CA PRO A 261 -11.08 30.65 -13.84
C PRO A 261 -10.03 29.52 -13.81
N PHE A 262 -10.42 28.27 -14.06
CA PHE A 262 -9.55 27.09 -13.96
C PHE A 262 -9.21 26.51 -15.33
N THR A 263 -8.04 25.92 -15.45
CA THR A 263 -7.67 25.21 -16.68
C THR A 263 -8.49 23.92 -16.81
N GLU A 264 -8.58 23.38 -18.04
CA GLU A 264 -9.27 22.11 -18.27
C GLU A 264 -8.64 20.96 -17.46
N GLU A 265 -7.31 20.95 -17.36
CA GLU A 265 -6.56 19.95 -16.58
C GLU A 265 -6.85 20.03 -15.08
N GLU A 266 -6.93 21.25 -14.52
CA GLU A 266 -7.23 21.44 -13.10
C GLU A 266 -8.61 20.90 -12.73
N VAL A 267 -9.61 21.15 -13.58
CA VAL A 267 -10.98 20.66 -13.37
C VAL A 267 -11.06 19.14 -13.55
N GLU A 268 -10.41 18.60 -14.59
CA GLU A 268 -10.35 17.15 -14.82
C GLU A 268 -9.57 16.41 -13.71
N ASP A 269 -8.55 17.03 -13.12
CA ASP A 269 -7.80 16.50 -11.98
C ASP A 269 -8.70 16.35 -10.74
N VAL A 270 -9.49 17.37 -10.42
CA VAL A 270 -10.44 17.34 -9.29
C VAL A 270 -11.51 16.26 -9.53
N ARG A 271 -12.08 16.25 -10.74
CA ARG A 271 -13.06 15.24 -11.16
C ARG A 271 -12.50 13.82 -11.07
N THR A 272 -11.27 13.59 -11.53
CA THR A 272 -10.63 12.27 -11.49
C THR A 272 -10.36 11.81 -10.07
N THR A 273 -9.93 12.72 -9.19
CA THR A 273 -9.74 12.45 -7.76
C THR A 273 -11.00 11.83 -7.15
N PHE A 274 -12.18 12.43 -7.38
CA PHE A 274 -13.45 11.90 -6.89
C PHE A 274 -13.91 10.61 -7.59
N ARG A 275 -13.60 10.43 -8.88
CA ARG A 275 -13.93 9.20 -9.62
C ARG A 275 -13.13 7.98 -9.14
N VAL A 276 -11.91 8.18 -8.62
CA VAL A 276 -11.04 7.08 -8.13
C VAL A 276 -11.45 6.61 -6.73
N LEU A 277 -11.89 7.51 -5.84
CA LEU A 277 -12.17 7.20 -4.43
C LEU A 277 -13.05 5.95 -4.19
N PRO A 278 -14.17 5.76 -4.91
CA PRO A 278 -15.03 4.60 -4.66
C PRO A 278 -14.37 3.25 -4.95
N PHE A 279 -13.34 3.20 -5.80
CA PHE A 279 -12.65 1.95 -6.14
C PHE A 279 -11.80 1.41 -4.98
N PHE A 280 -11.53 2.23 -3.96
CA PHE A 280 -10.93 1.77 -2.70
C PHE A 280 -11.85 0.82 -1.90
N VAL A 281 -13.12 0.63 -2.31
CA VAL A 281 -13.97 -0.42 -1.74
C VAL A 281 -13.38 -1.82 -1.94
N ALA A 282 -12.58 -2.04 -2.99
CA ALA A 282 -11.93 -3.33 -3.21
C ALA A 282 -10.83 -3.64 -2.19
N THR A 283 -10.02 -2.64 -1.83
CA THR A 283 -9.00 -2.78 -0.77
C THR A 283 -9.63 -2.87 0.62
N ILE A 284 -10.73 -2.14 0.85
CA ILE A 284 -11.55 -2.29 2.07
C ILE A 284 -12.06 -3.73 2.19
N ALA A 285 -12.61 -4.32 1.12
CA ALA A 285 -13.08 -5.71 1.14
C ALA A 285 -11.96 -6.72 1.43
N TYR A 286 -10.78 -6.52 0.83
CA TYR A 286 -9.61 -7.36 1.11
C TYR A 286 -9.23 -7.29 2.60
N ALA A 287 -9.02 -6.08 3.14
CA ALA A 287 -8.63 -5.89 4.54
C ALA A 287 -9.72 -6.32 5.53
N PHE A 288 -10.99 -6.16 5.18
CA PHE A 288 -12.13 -6.63 5.99
C PHE A 288 -12.11 -8.15 6.20
N ASN A 289 -11.80 -8.89 5.13
CA ASN A 289 -11.81 -10.35 5.12
C ASN A 289 -10.46 -10.97 5.53
N TYR A 290 -9.39 -10.17 5.52
CA TYR A 290 -8.09 -10.60 5.99
C TYR A 290 -8.16 -11.03 7.46
N HIS A 291 -7.63 -12.21 7.75
CA HIS A 291 -7.56 -12.73 9.11
C HIS A 291 -6.12 -13.11 9.41
N HIS A 292 -5.54 -12.49 10.45
CA HIS A 292 -4.23 -12.89 10.93
C HIS A 292 -4.20 -14.37 11.31
N GLY A 293 -3.17 -15.06 10.80
CA GLY A 293 -2.91 -16.46 11.04
C GLY A 293 -2.75 -16.80 12.52
N TRP A 294 -3.02 -18.06 12.83
CA TRP A 294 -3.19 -18.60 14.18
C TRP A 294 -1.86 -18.70 14.92
N LYS A 295 -1.90 -18.74 16.27
CA LYS A 295 -0.76 -19.26 17.05
C LYS A 295 -0.78 -20.78 16.93
N PRO A 296 0.20 -21.41 16.24
CA PRO A 296 0.20 -22.86 16.09
C PRO A 296 0.55 -23.53 17.42
N PRO A 297 0.06 -24.77 17.65
CA PRO A 297 0.47 -25.55 18.82
C PRO A 297 1.98 -25.80 18.80
N SER A 298 2.60 -25.94 19.98
CA SER A 298 4.05 -25.98 20.17
C SER A 298 4.82 -27.07 19.41
N HIS A 299 4.12 -28.08 18.88
CA HIS A 299 4.70 -29.19 18.11
C HIS A 299 4.01 -29.39 16.74
N SER A 300 3.63 -28.31 16.07
CA SER A 300 3.05 -28.38 14.73
C SER A 300 4.14 -28.67 13.68
N SER A 301 3.89 -29.62 12.77
CA SER A 301 4.70 -29.79 11.54
C SER A 301 4.76 -28.49 10.72
N LEU A 302 5.78 -28.35 9.86
CA LEU A 302 5.90 -27.21 8.94
C LEU A 302 4.65 -27.03 8.06
N VAL A 303 4.03 -28.13 7.62
CA VAL A 303 2.80 -28.10 6.80
C VAL A 303 1.63 -27.53 7.59
N SER A 304 1.45 -27.94 8.84
CA SER A 304 0.44 -27.34 9.71
C SER A 304 0.77 -25.87 10.01
N TYR A 305 2.03 -25.51 10.22
CA TYR A 305 2.43 -24.11 10.42
C TYR A 305 2.09 -23.26 9.18
N PHE A 306 2.35 -23.79 7.99
CA PHE A 306 2.06 -23.15 6.71
C PHE A 306 0.56 -22.91 6.50
N ALA A 307 -0.29 -23.85 6.90
CA ALA A 307 -1.75 -23.71 6.79
C ALA A 307 -2.36 -22.84 7.90
N LEU A 308 -1.72 -22.80 9.07
CA LEU A 308 -2.22 -22.10 10.26
C LEU A 308 -1.83 -20.63 10.30
N THR A 309 -0.62 -20.30 9.86
CA THR A 309 -0.09 -18.94 9.91
C THR A 309 -0.28 -18.21 8.58
N ASP A 310 0.04 -16.91 8.57
CA ASP A 310 0.06 -16.09 7.35
C ASP A 310 1.13 -16.56 6.34
N LEU A 311 2.00 -17.52 6.70
CA LEU A 311 3.06 -18.01 5.81
C LEU A 311 2.50 -18.52 4.48
N GLY A 312 1.41 -19.28 4.50
CA GLY A 312 0.86 -19.88 3.28
C GLY A 312 0.31 -18.86 2.29
N SER A 313 -0.53 -17.95 2.75
CA SER A 313 -1.10 -16.88 1.93
C SER A 313 -0.02 -15.90 1.45
N MET A 314 0.93 -15.52 2.31
CA MET A 314 2.01 -14.59 1.96
C MET A 314 3.00 -15.19 0.96
N SER A 315 3.43 -16.44 1.15
CA SER A 315 4.28 -17.13 0.17
C SER A 315 3.58 -17.29 -1.19
N CYS A 316 2.29 -17.66 -1.18
CA CYS A 316 1.49 -17.76 -2.39
C CYS A 316 1.39 -16.41 -3.12
N ALA A 317 1.08 -15.34 -2.40
CA ALA A 317 0.99 -13.99 -2.96
C ALA A 317 2.31 -13.54 -3.61
N PHE A 318 3.44 -13.71 -2.91
CA PHE A 318 4.75 -13.33 -3.44
C PHE A 318 5.12 -14.14 -4.69
N PHE A 319 4.91 -15.47 -4.65
CA PHE A 319 5.17 -16.33 -5.80
C PHE A 319 4.33 -15.96 -7.02
N LEU A 320 3.04 -15.62 -6.82
CA LEU A 320 2.17 -15.18 -7.90
C LEU A 320 2.56 -13.82 -8.48
N ILE A 321 3.00 -12.87 -7.63
CA ILE A 321 3.56 -11.59 -8.09
C ILE A 321 4.80 -11.83 -8.95
N LEU A 322 5.70 -12.72 -8.51
CA LEU A 322 6.88 -13.10 -9.27
C LEU A 322 6.50 -13.78 -10.59
N MET A 323 5.56 -14.73 -10.59
CA MET A 323 5.03 -15.36 -11.81
C MET A 323 4.40 -14.34 -12.76
N TYR A 324 3.68 -13.35 -12.23
CA TYR A 324 3.09 -12.28 -13.03
C TYR A 324 4.17 -11.43 -13.71
N LEU A 325 5.18 -11.01 -12.95
CA LEU A 325 6.29 -10.20 -13.46
C LEU A 325 7.17 -10.96 -14.47
N LEU A 326 7.50 -12.23 -14.19
CA LEU A 326 8.45 -13.01 -14.97
C LEU A 326 7.82 -13.77 -16.14
N LEU A 327 6.66 -14.41 -15.95
CA LEU A 327 6.06 -15.32 -16.93
C LEU A 327 4.92 -14.67 -17.70
N PHE A 328 3.88 -14.20 -17.00
CA PHE A 328 2.67 -13.71 -17.68
C PHE A 328 2.95 -12.46 -18.50
N ARG A 329 3.78 -11.56 -17.97
CA ARG A 329 4.11 -10.34 -18.69
C ARG A 329 5.06 -10.56 -19.87
N ALA A 330 6.01 -11.47 -19.73
CA ALA A 330 6.96 -11.76 -20.80
C ALA A 330 6.31 -12.56 -21.95
N CYS A 331 5.45 -13.52 -21.62
CA CYS A 331 4.88 -14.45 -22.60
C CYS A 331 3.46 -14.05 -23.07
N PHE A 332 2.65 -13.39 -22.23
CA PHE A 332 1.21 -13.19 -22.47
C PHE A 332 0.76 -11.73 -22.41
N TYR A 333 1.61 -10.77 -22.78
CA TYR A 333 1.31 -9.33 -22.68
C TYR A 333 -0.02 -8.89 -23.33
N LYS A 334 -0.47 -9.58 -24.40
CA LYS A 334 -1.74 -9.28 -25.09
C LYS A 334 -2.99 -9.74 -24.34
N HIS A 335 -2.86 -10.70 -23.43
CA HIS A 335 -3.98 -11.31 -22.70
C HIS A 335 -4.10 -10.79 -21.27
N ILE A 336 -3.32 -9.77 -20.90
CA ILE A 336 -3.39 -9.19 -19.56
C ILE A 336 -4.70 -8.40 -19.45
N PRO A 337 -5.62 -8.77 -18.54
CA PRO A 337 -6.86 -8.04 -18.36
C PRO A 337 -6.61 -6.65 -17.76
N SER A 338 -7.58 -5.74 -17.90
CA SER A 338 -7.49 -4.38 -17.36
C SER A 338 -7.32 -4.35 -15.84
N MET A 339 -6.77 -3.26 -15.28
CA MET A 339 -6.63 -3.05 -13.83
C MET A 339 -7.92 -3.35 -13.05
N LEU A 340 -9.06 -2.81 -13.51
CA LEU A 340 -10.36 -3.00 -12.88
C LEU A 340 -10.87 -4.45 -13.00
N SER A 341 -10.59 -5.13 -14.11
CA SER A 341 -10.91 -6.54 -14.28
C SER A 341 -10.07 -7.42 -13.35
N ARG A 342 -8.78 -7.12 -13.16
CA ARG A 342 -7.92 -7.82 -12.20
C ARG A 342 -8.43 -7.67 -10.77
N MET A 343 -8.82 -6.46 -10.36
CA MET A 343 -9.45 -6.23 -9.06
C MET A 343 -10.77 -7.01 -8.90
N SER A 344 -11.60 -7.08 -9.95
CA SER A 344 -12.86 -7.85 -9.94
C SER A 344 -12.61 -9.35 -9.75
N ILE A 345 -11.63 -9.91 -10.46
CA ILE A 345 -11.20 -11.31 -10.31
C ILE A 345 -10.70 -11.57 -8.89
N GLY A 346 -9.91 -10.65 -8.34
CA GLY A 346 -9.46 -10.74 -6.96
C GLY A 346 -10.62 -10.76 -5.95
N LEU A 347 -11.64 -9.92 -6.13
CA LEU A 347 -12.84 -9.92 -5.28
C LEU A 347 -13.65 -11.22 -5.39
N LEU A 348 -13.70 -11.85 -6.56
CA LEU A 348 -14.32 -13.17 -6.73
C LEU A 348 -13.58 -14.26 -5.94
N PHE A 349 -12.24 -14.25 -5.96
CA PHE A 349 -11.44 -15.14 -5.11
C PHE A 349 -11.67 -14.85 -3.63
N MET A 350 -11.77 -13.57 -3.24
CA MET A 350 -12.05 -13.18 -1.87
C MET A 350 -13.42 -13.68 -1.38
N LEU A 351 -14.45 -13.61 -2.22
CA LEU A 351 -15.76 -14.21 -1.92
C LEU A 351 -15.64 -15.72 -1.73
N THR A 352 -14.86 -16.39 -2.58
CA THR A 352 -14.60 -17.83 -2.49
C THR A 352 -13.88 -18.19 -1.19
N VAL A 353 -12.93 -17.37 -0.73
CA VAL A 353 -12.27 -17.51 0.59
C VAL A 353 -13.31 -17.47 1.71
N SER A 354 -14.20 -16.47 1.74
CA SER A 354 -15.24 -16.39 2.78
C SER A 354 -16.17 -17.61 2.77
N ILE A 355 -16.59 -18.04 1.58
CA ILE A 355 -17.46 -19.20 1.41
C ILE A 355 -16.74 -20.47 1.91
N SER A 356 -15.48 -20.67 1.54
CA SER A 356 -14.69 -21.83 2.02
C SER A 356 -14.54 -21.84 3.54
N ARG A 357 -14.24 -20.69 4.18
CA ARG A 357 -14.15 -20.58 5.64
C ARG A 357 -15.49 -20.89 6.32
N MET A 358 -16.60 -20.40 5.75
CA MET A 358 -17.96 -20.70 6.23
C MET A 358 -18.28 -22.21 6.16
N PHE A 359 -17.93 -22.86 5.05
CA PHE A 359 -18.10 -24.31 4.89
C PHE A 359 -17.28 -25.10 5.90
N ILE A 360 -16.00 -24.75 6.07
CA ILE A 360 -15.13 -25.42 7.05
C ILE A 360 -15.75 -25.36 8.45
N ILE A 361 -16.21 -24.19 8.88
CA ILE A 361 -16.75 -24.04 10.25
C ILE A 361 -18.08 -24.78 10.44
N LYS A 362 -18.90 -24.91 9.39
CA LYS A 362 -20.16 -25.66 9.47
C LYS A 362 -19.96 -27.18 9.52
N PHE A 363 -18.98 -27.70 8.78
CA PHE A 363 -18.84 -29.14 8.53
C PHE A 363 -17.75 -29.84 9.34
N THR A 364 -16.84 -29.10 9.99
CA THR A 364 -15.73 -29.73 10.73
C THR A 364 -16.07 -29.86 12.22
N VAL A 365 -16.16 -31.11 12.70
CA VAL A 365 -16.42 -31.47 14.11
C VAL A 365 -15.12 -31.71 14.89
N GLU A 366 -14.01 -32.05 14.21
CA GLU A 366 -12.73 -32.39 14.84
C GLU A 366 -11.57 -31.47 14.43
N PRO A 367 -10.78 -30.95 15.40
CA PRO A 367 -9.74 -29.94 15.16
C PRO A 367 -8.49 -30.44 14.40
N SER A 368 -8.21 -31.74 14.37
CA SER A 368 -7.04 -32.33 13.70
C SER A 368 -7.14 -32.28 12.16
N HIS A 369 -8.34 -32.45 11.61
CA HIS A 369 -8.60 -32.40 10.16
C HIS A 369 -8.76 -30.96 9.63
N VAL A 370 -8.96 -29.98 10.50
CA VAL A 370 -9.12 -28.57 10.15
C VAL A 370 -7.87 -28.01 9.47
N TYR A 371 -6.67 -28.48 9.83
CA TYR A 371 -5.40 -27.93 9.35
C TYR A 371 -5.16 -28.13 7.86
N SER A 372 -5.42 -29.34 7.33
CA SER A 372 -5.22 -29.62 5.90
C SER A 372 -6.26 -28.91 5.03
N ILE A 373 -7.48 -28.72 5.54
CA ILE A 373 -8.58 -28.10 4.79
C ILE A 373 -8.41 -26.57 4.72
N LEU A 374 -7.76 -25.95 5.71
CA LEU A 374 -7.45 -24.52 5.73
C LEU A 374 -6.39 -24.09 4.72
N LEU A 375 -5.65 -25.02 4.14
CA LEU A 375 -4.67 -24.71 3.08
C LEU A 375 -5.35 -24.07 1.87
N LEU A 376 -6.56 -24.53 1.51
CA LEU A 376 -7.31 -23.99 0.37
C LEU A 376 -7.67 -22.51 0.54
N PRO A 377 -8.35 -22.05 1.62
CA PRO A 377 -8.61 -20.64 1.83
C PRO A 377 -7.34 -19.80 1.90
N GLN A 378 -6.23 -20.31 2.47
CA GLN A 378 -4.95 -19.60 2.51
C GLN A 378 -4.38 -19.34 1.12
N ILE A 379 -4.38 -20.35 0.24
CA ILE A 379 -3.92 -20.19 -1.15
C ILE A 379 -4.83 -19.21 -1.91
N LEU A 380 -6.15 -19.34 -1.76
CA LEU A 380 -7.11 -18.44 -2.40
C LEU A 380 -6.99 -16.99 -1.92
N GLU A 381 -6.66 -16.78 -0.64
CA GLU A 381 -6.38 -15.47 -0.06
C GLU A 381 -5.10 -14.86 -0.64
N GLY A 382 -4.03 -15.66 -0.79
CA GLY A 382 -2.80 -15.23 -1.48
C GLY A 382 -3.04 -14.86 -2.95
N ILE A 383 -3.87 -15.61 -3.67
CA ILE A 383 -4.33 -15.28 -5.03
C ILE A 383 -5.07 -13.94 -5.00
N SER A 384 -6.03 -13.77 -4.08
CA SER A 384 -6.78 -12.51 -3.95
C SER A 384 -5.86 -11.32 -3.71
N PHE A 385 -4.82 -11.45 -2.87
CA PHE A 385 -3.85 -10.37 -2.64
C PHE A 385 -3.14 -9.99 -3.94
N ALA A 386 -2.61 -10.97 -4.68
CA ALA A 386 -1.84 -10.74 -5.90
C ALA A 386 -2.65 -10.03 -7.01
N PHE A 387 -3.97 -10.22 -7.02
CA PHE A 387 -4.88 -9.55 -7.97
C PHE A 387 -5.38 -8.18 -7.52
N ILE A 388 -5.71 -8.01 -6.23
CA ILE A 388 -6.30 -6.75 -5.72
C ILE A 388 -5.22 -5.71 -5.45
N VAL A 389 -4.16 -6.08 -4.72
CA VAL A 389 -3.25 -5.12 -4.09
C VAL A 389 -2.38 -4.41 -5.12
N PRO A 390 -1.61 -5.10 -5.99
CA PRO A 390 -0.85 -4.44 -7.04
C PRO A 390 -1.73 -3.66 -8.04
N ALA A 391 -2.85 -4.26 -8.48
CA ALA A 391 -3.72 -3.64 -9.49
C ALA A 391 -4.41 -2.37 -8.96
N SER A 392 -4.82 -2.35 -7.69
CA SER A 392 -5.43 -1.17 -7.07
C SER A 392 -4.43 -0.02 -6.87
N LEU A 393 -3.19 -0.32 -6.47
CA LEU A 393 -2.15 0.69 -6.35
C LEU A 393 -1.73 1.23 -7.73
N GLU A 394 -1.57 0.35 -8.71
CA GLU A 394 -1.31 0.70 -10.11
C GLU A 394 -2.41 1.63 -10.66
N PHE A 395 -3.68 1.28 -10.44
CA PHE A 395 -4.82 2.09 -10.83
C PHE A 395 -4.79 3.46 -10.16
N THR A 396 -4.51 3.50 -8.86
CA THR A 396 -4.42 4.75 -8.10
C THR A 396 -3.35 5.66 -8.68
N ILE A 397 -2.14 5.16 -8.90
CA ILE A 397 -1.02 5.95 -9.41
C ILE A 397 -1.24 6.40 -10.86
N ALA A 398 -1.82 5.53 -11.70
CA ALA A 398 -2.08 5.82 -13.11
C ALA A 398 -3.15 6.90 -13.30
N GLN A 399 -4.22 6.85 -12.51
CA GLN A 399 -5.37 7.76 -12.65
C GLN A 399 -5.21 9.04 -11.82
N SER A 400 -4.46 9.01 -10.72
CA SER A 400 -4.34 10.19 -9.84
C SER A 400 -3.57 11.34 -10.50
N PRO A 401 -4.04 12.59 -10.31
CA PRO A 401 -3.30 13.79 -10.68
C PRO A 401 -1.88 13.80 -10.10
N VAL A 402 -0.90 14.30 -10.86
CA VAL A 402 0.52 14.29 -10.46
C VAL A 402 0.74 14.96 -9.10
N HIS A 403 0.03 16.07 -8.85
CA HIS A 403 0.15 16.89 -7.64
C HIS A 403 -0.63 16.35 -6.43
N SER A 404 -1.47 15.33 -6.60
CA SER A 404 -2.23 14.71 -5.50
C SER A 404 -1.92 13.22 -5.30
N ARG A 405 -0.90 12.69 -5.99
CA ARG A 405 -0.51 11.27 -5.84
C ARG A 405 -0.19 10.92 -4.38
N GLY A 406 0.44 11.82 -3.62
CA GLY A 406 0.78 11.68 -2.20
C GLY A 406 -0.46 11.32 -1.39
N VAL A 407 -1.42 12.24 -1.45
CA VAL A 407 -2.72 12.10 -0.82
C VAL A 407 -3.45 10.84 -1.28
N MET A 408 -3.48 10.54 -2.59
CA MET A 408 -4.23 9.40 -3.12
C MET A 408 -3.67 8.05 -2.71
N VAL A 409 -2.35 7.89 -2.68
CA VAL A 409 -1.70 6.69 -2.10
C VAL A 409 -1.94 6.63 -0.58
N GLY A 410 -1.95 7.77 0.10
CA GLY A 410 -2.31 7.82 1.52
C GLY A 410 -3.74 7.35 1.78
N ILE A 411 -4.71 7.75 0.95
CA ILE A 411 -6.11 7.28 1.03
C ILE A 411 -6.20 5.78 0.69
N TRP A 412 -5.39 5.32 -0.27
CA TRP A 412 -5.29 3.88 -0.56
C TRP A 412 -4.85 3.10 0.69
N TYR A 413 -3.83 3.53 1.44
CA TYR A 413 -3.48 2.89 2.72
C TYR A 413 -4.57 3.04 3.78
N ALA A 414 -5.18 4.22 3.93
CA ALA A 414 -6.27 4.43 4.88
C ALA A 414 -7.45 3.48 4.65
N SER A 415 -7.71 3.10 3.40
CA SER A 415 -8.75 2.13 3.05
C SER A 415 -8.51 0.74 3.67
N TRP A 416 -7.26 0.34 3.89
CA TRP A 416 -6.93 -0.88 4.64
C TRP A 416 -7.32 -0.76 6.11
N GLY A 417 -6.98 0.37 6.74
CA GLY A 417 -7.37 0.67 8.13
C GLY A 417 -8.88 0.65 8.33
N VAL A 418 -9.64 1.21 7.38
CA VAL A 418 -11.11 1.16 7.38
C VAL A 418 -11.61 -0.28 7.31
N GLY A 419 -11.03 -1.12 6.43
CA GLY A 419 -11.36 -2.55 6.35
C GLY A 419 -11.09 -3.30 7.66
N TYR A 420 -9.91 -3.12 8.27
CA TYR A 420 -9.56 -3.73 9.55
C TYR A 420 -10.47 -3.27 10.70
N PHE A 421 -10.83 -1.98 10.71
CA PHE A 421 -11.78 -1.44 11.68
C PHE A 421 -13.14 -2.11 11.56
N PHE A 422 -13.70 -2.22 10.35
CA PHE A 422 -14.96 -2.92 10.13
C PHE A 422 -14.87 -4.41 10.47
N SER A 423 -13.75 -5.07 10.17
CA SER A 423 -13.52 -6.48 10.54
C SER A 423 -13.59 -6.66 12.06
N SER A 424 -12.93 -5.77 12.79
CA SER A 424 -12.91 -5.76 14.26
C SER A 424 -14.28 -5.46 14.84
N ALA A 425 -15.01 -4.49 14.27
CA ALA A 425 -16.37 -4.15 14.68
C ALA A 425 -17.35 -5.33 14.50
N VAL A 426 -17.27 -6.04 13.37
CA VAL A 426 -18.11 -7.23 13.15
C VAL A 426 -17.73 -8.36 14.13
N ARG A 427 -16.44 -8.58 14.40
CA ARG A 427 -16.02 -9.54 15.45
C ARG A 427 -16.56 -9.19 16.84
N PHE A 428 -16.58 -7.90 17.17
CA PHE A 428 -17.14 -7.40 18.42
C PHE A 428 -18.63 -7.72 18.54
N LEU A 429 -19.42 -7.46 17.48
CA LEU A 429 -20.87 -7.74 17.44
C LEU A 429 -21.19 -9.22 17.72
N PHE A 430 -20.38 -10.14 17.18
CA PHE A 430 -20.58 -11.58 17.34
C PHE A 430 -19.85 -12.18 18.57
N HIS A 431 -19.30 -11.35 19.45
CA HIS A 431 -18.62 -11.75 20.69
C HIS A 431 -17.39 -12.67 20.45
N CYS A 432 -16.71 -12.51 19.32
CA CYS A 432 -15.54 -13.30 18.91
C CYS A 432 -14.21 -12.60 19.22
N GLN A 433 -14.12 -11.92 20.37
CA GLN A 433 -12.95 -11.11 20.75
C GLN A 433 -11.81 -11.96 21.33
N ASN A 434 -12.16 -12.97 22.14
CA ASN A 434 -11.21 -13.79 22.89
C ASN A 434 -10.85 -15.11 22.20
N GLU A 435 -11.52 -15.42 21.09
CA GLU A 435 -11.20 -16.61 20.31
C GLU A 435 -9.90 -16.33 19.53
N SER A 436 -8.80 -16.96 19.97
CA SER A 436 -7.52 -16.98 19.25
C SER A 436 -7.62 -17.82 17.96
N LEU A 437 -8.65 -18.66 17.89
CA LEU A 437 -9.10 -19.38 16.72
C LEU A 437 -10.10 -18.53 15.92
N MET A 438 -10.37 -18.89 14.67
CA MET A 438 -11.46 -18.25 13.92
C MET A 438 -12.76 -18.26 14.71
N CYS A 439 -13.53 -17.18 14.54
CA CYS A 439 -14.84 -17.03 15.16
C CYS A 439 -15.68 -18.27 14.89
N SER A 440 -15.96 -19.05 15.94
CA SER A 440 -16.68 -20.32 15.89
C SER A 440 -18.13 -20.14 15.41
N LYS A 441 -18.62 -18.90 15.40
CA LYS A 441 -20.00 -18.56 15.04
C LYS A 441 -20.20 -18.59 13.54
N PHE A 442 -21.02 -19.53 13.08
CA PHE A 442 -21.47 -19.60 11.67
C PHE A 442 -22.01 -18.27 11.14
N TYR A 443 -22.81 -17.56 11.93
CA TYR A 443 -23.42 -16.28 11.53
C TYR A 443 -22.39 -15.18 11.24
N TYR A 444 -21.24 -15.18 11.90
CA TYR A 444 -20.16 -14.25 11.58
C TYR A 444 -19.66 -14.45 10.14
N HIS A 445 -19.38 -15.71 9.77
CA HIS A 445 -18.91 -16.05 8.43
C HIS A 445 -19.99 -15.79 7.37
N LEU A 446 -21.27 -16.06 7.69
CA LEU A 446 -22.38 -15.72 6.81
C LEU A 446 -22.47 -14.20 6.56
N THR A 447 -22.36 -13.38 7.61
CA THR A 447 -22.34 -11.91 7.48
C THR A 447 -21.17 -11.44 6.62
N THR A 448 -19.97 -12.00 6.81
CA THR A 448 -18.79 -11.69 5.99
C THR A 448 -19.02 -12.02 4.52
N VAL A 449 -19.60 -13.19 4.20
CA VAL A 449 -19.95 -13.59 2.82
C VAL A 449 -20.92 -12.58 2.19
N ILE A 450 -21.99 -12.21 2.90
CA ILE A 450 -22.99 -11.26 2.40
C ILE A 450 -22.38 -9.89 2.12
N ILE A 451 -21.56 -9.37 3.04
CA ILE A 451 -20.90 -8.06 2.88
C ILE A 451 -19.96 -8.08 1.67
N VAL A 452 -19.11 -9.10 1.55
CA VAL A 452 -18.16 -9.22 0.43
C VAL A 452 -18.90 -9.39 -0.90
N PHE A 453 -20.01 -10.12 -0.93
CA PHE A 453 -20.86 -10.25 -2.12
C PHE A 453 -21.46 -8.92 -2.55
N ILE A 454 -22.02 -8.13 -1.61
CA ILE A 454 -22.55 -6.78 -1.91
C ILE A 454 -21.44 -5.90 -2.48
N ILE A 455 -20.25 -5.90 -1.86
CA ILE A 455 -19.11 -5.11 -2.34
C ILE A 455 -18.70 -5.53 -3.76
N LEU A 456 -18.64 -6.83 -4.05
CA LEU A 456 -18.34 -7.34 -5.39
C LEU A 456 -19.35 -6.83 -6.43
N VAL A 457 -20.66 -6.92 -6.14
CA VAL A 457 -21.70 -6.45 -7.06
C VAL A 457 -21.57 -4.95 -7.31
N VAL A 458 -21.42 -4.15 -6.25
CA VAL A 458 -21.23 -2.70 -6.36
C VAL A 458 -19.97 -2.40 -7.18
N PHE A 459 -18.84 -3.05 -6.87
CA PHE A 459 -17.59 -2.85 -7.58
C PHE A 459 -17.69 -3.13 -9.08
N VAL A 460 -18.31 -4.25 -9.46
CA VAL A 460 -18.48 -4.63 -10.88
C VAL A 460 -19.37 -3.63 -11.62
N VAL A 461 -20.47 -3.17 -10.99
CA VAL A 461 -21.33 -2.14 -11.57
C VAL A 461 -20.54 -0.84 -11.78
N MET A 462 -19.77 -0.41 -10.79
CA MET A 462 -18.95 0.80 -10.88
C MET A 462 -17.84 0.68 -11.94
N ALA A 463 -17.17 -0.47 -11.99
CA ALA A 463 -16.10 -0.74 -12.96
C ALA A 463 -16.60 -0.69 -14.41
N ARG A 464 -17.81 -1.17 -14.68
CA ARG A 464 -18.41 -1.11 -16.03
C ARG A 464 -18.71 0.31 -16.51
N HIS A 465 -19.02 1.22 -15.58
CA HIS A 465 -19.34 2.62 -15.90
C HIS A 465 -18.13 3.55 -15.79
N TYR A 466 -16.95 3.02 -15.45
CA TYR A 466 -15.75 3.83 -15.28
C TYR A 466 -15.21 4.29 -16.64
N LYS A 467 -15.16 5.61 -16.84
CA LYS A 467 -14.45 6.23 -17.96
C LYS A 467 -13.01 6.51 -17.53
N HIS A 468 -12.04 5.86 -18.19
CA HIS A 468 -10.62 6.12 -17.96
C HIS A 468 -10.27 7.57 -18.30
N ARG A 469 -9.36 8.16 -17.51
CA ARG A 469 -8.80 9.46 -17.84
C ARG A 469 -7.93 9.34 -19.09
N VAL A 470 -8.28 10.09 -20.13
CA VAL A 470 -7.43 10.32 -21.31
C VAL A 470 -6.69 11.63 -21.07
N ARG A 471 -5.36 11.64 -21.19
CA ARG A 471 -4.57 12.88 -21.14
C ARG A 471 -4.52 13.43 -22.56
N GLU A 472 -5.24 14.52 -22.82
CA GLU A 472 -5.25 15.17 -24.15
C GLU A 472 -3.98 15.98 -24.42
N ASN A 473 -3.28 16.42 -23.38
CA ASN A 473 -1.97 17.05 -23.49
C ASN A 473 -0.86 16.07 -23.13
N GLU A 474 0.12 15.95 -24.02
CA GLU A 474 1.46 15.52 -23.64
C GLU A 474 1.88 16.42 -22.48
N VAL A 475 1.99 15.85 -21.27
CA VAL A 475 2.85 16.43 -20.24
C VAL A 475 4.10 16.87 -20.98
N ASN A 476 4.53 18.13 -20.87
CA ASN A 476 5.68 18.63 -21.62
C ASN A 476 6.95 17.92 -21.11
N ILE A 477 7.11 16.67 -21.55
CA ILE A 477 8.14 15.71 -21.17
C ILE A 477 9.46 16.35 -21.52
N VAL A 478 9.51 17.08 -22.63
CA VAL A 478 10.67 17.90 -23.03
C VAL A 478 11.06 18.83 -21.89
N LEU A 479 10.16 19.62 -21.33
CA LEU A 479 10.49 20.59 -20.27
C LEU A 479 10.89 19.94 -18.92
N ILE A 480 10.43 18.71 -18.66
CA ILE A 480 10.85 17.91 -17.48
C ILE A 480 12.22 17.27 -17.73
N VAL A 481 12.43 16.71 -18.92
CA VAL A 481 13.67 16.07 -19.37
C VAL A 481 14.79 17.10 -19.50
N ASP A 482 14.50 18.28 -20.03
CA ASP A 482 15.45 19.36 -20.22
C ASP A 482 15.95 19.86 -18.86
N ARG A 483 15.04 20.07 -17.90
CA ARG A 483 15.41 20.37 -16.50
C ARG A 483 16.22 19.26 -15.84
N HIS A 484 15.96 17.99 -16.18
CA HIS A 484 16.69 16.85 -15.64
C HIS A 484 18.13 16.80 -16.20
N TYR A 485 18.30 16.94 -17.52
CA TYR A 485 19.61 17.00 -18.16
C TYR A 485 20.42 18.20 -17.71
N GLN A 486 19.79 19.36 -17.55
CA GLN A 486 20.46 20.57 -17.09
C GLN A 486 21.04 20.40 -15.68
N LYS A 487 20.30 19.77 -14.76
CA LYS A 487 20.83 19.39 -13.44
C LYS A 487 21.96 18.37 -13.51
N TYR A 488 21.87 17.40 -14.41
CA TYR A 488 22.92 16.40 -14.62
C TYR A 488 24.24 17.06 -15.05
N MET A 489 24.17 18.00 -16.00
CA MET A 489 25.31 18.79 -16.46
C MET A 489 25.93 19.63 -15.33
N GLU A 490 25.10 20.31 -14.53
CA GLU A 490 25.56 21.09 -13.37
C GLU A 490 26.23 20.22 -12.30
N GLN A 491 25.76 18.98 -12.10
CA GLN A 491 26.35 18.03 -11.15
C GLN A 491 27.69 17.48 -11.66
N GLU A 492 27.81 17.19 -12.96
CA GLU A 492 29.09 16.79 -13.55
C GLU A 492 30.13 17.91 -13.46
N GLU A 493 29.76 19.15 -13.73
CA GLU A 493 30.67 20.30 -13.61
C GLU A 493 31.18 20.46 -12.17
N LYS A 494 30.30 20.32 -11.17
CA LYS A 494 30.67 20.35 -9.75
C LYS A 494 31.53 19.17 -9.30
N ALA A 495 31.51 18.05 -10.01
CA ALA A 495 32.34 16.88 -9.71
C ALA A 495 33.72 16.93 -10.39
N ARG A 496 33.90 17.79 -11.40
CA ARG A 496 35.19 18.03 -12.08
C ARG A 496 36.03 19.13 -11.42
N HIS A 497 35.41 19.98 -10.61
CA HIS A 497 36.07 20.93 -9.71
C HIS A 497 36.26 20.32 -8.33
#